data_AF-A0A1J3IBN0-F1
#
_entry.id   AF-A0A1J3IBN0-F1
#
_cell.length_a   1.000
_cell.length_b   1.000
_cell.length_c   1.000
_cell.angle_alpha   90.00
_cell.angle_beta   90.00
_cell.angle_gamma   90.00
#
_symmetry.space_group_name_H-M   'P 1'
#
loop_
_entity.id
_entity.type
_entity.pdbx_description
1 polymer ?
#
loop_
_entity_poly.entity_id
_entity_poly.type
_entity_poly.pdbx_seq_one_letter_code
_entity_poly.pdbx_strand_id
1 'polypeptide(L)'
;LTTKKVFWLGVVEEIIHFMGGSTNLKEEGTNHIWDSDEAEEYLDSQELSKLSHVINKIKHNPIMFPACNPFDLNLSVSPCQTLAQFYVANSELSCQIYQSSAEVSLQLPFSIAAYSLLTCVIAHVCDLVAGECIHVIGEAYVNKADVETIQQQLQISPKPFP
;
A
#
# COMPACT_ATOMS: atom_id res chain seq x y z
N LEU A 1 -8.32 2.31 9.65
CA LEU A 1 -8.76 3.45 10.50
C LEU A 1 -10.07 3.09 11.20
N THR A 2 -10.35 3.65 12.38
CA THR A 2 -11.55 3.31 13.17
C THR A 2 -12.57 4.45 13.32
N THR A 3 -12.20 5.67 12.91
CA THR A 3 -13.08 6.85 12.84
C THR A 3 -13.97 6.85 11.60
N LYS A 4 -13.68 5.99 10.62
CA LYS A 4 -14.50 5.74 9.43
C LYS A 4 -14.29 4.34 8.90
N LYS A 5 -15.23 3.83 8.11
CA LYS A 5 -15.09 2.51 7.47
C LYS A 5 -14.09 2.60 6.32
N VAL A 6 -13.09 1.71 6.34
CA VAL A 6 -12.17 1.48 5.21
C VAL A 6 -12.71 0.29 4.42
N PHE A 7 -12.67 0.36 3.09
CA PHE A 7 -13.15 -0.72 2.23
C PHE A 7 -12.14 -1.87 2.18
N TRP A 8 -12.18 -2.73 3.19
CA TRP A 8 -11.21 -3.82 3.38
C TRP A 8 -11.19 -4.85 2.26
N LEU A 9 -12.36 -5.19 1.68
CA LEU A 9 -12.42 -6.14 0.57
C LEU A 9 -11.60 -5.64 -0.62
N GLY A 10 -11.74 -4.36 -0.97
CA GLY A 10 -10.94 -3.76 -2.04
C GLY A 10 -9.45 -3.72 -1.73
N VAL A 11 -9.06 -3.51 -0.47
CA VAL A 11 -7.64 -3.59 -0.06
C VAL A 11 -7.07 -4.99 -0.32
N VAL A 12 -7.80 -6.04 0.08
CA VAL A 12 -7.34 -7.42 -0.10
C VAL A 12 -7.31 -7.79 -1.59
N GLU A 13 -8.35 -7.44 -2.34
CA GLU A 13 -8.42 -7.67 -3.78
C GLU A 13 -7.25 -7.01 -4.51
N GLU A 14 -6.91 -5.77 -4.16
CA GLU A 14 -5.79 -5.07 -4.78
C GLU A 14 -4.45 -5.74 -4.47
N ILE A 15 -4.21 -6.14 -3.21
CA ILE A 15 -2.97 -6.84 -2.86
C ILE A 15 -2.86 -8.19 -3.59
N ILE A 16 -3.95 -8.93 -3.72
CA ILE A 16 -3.98 -10.17 -4.50
C ILE A 16 -3.70 -9.89 -5.98
N HIS A 17 -4.32 -8.85 -6.54
CA HIS A 17 -4.10 -8.45 -7.93
C HIS A 17 -2.65 -8.04 -8.18
N PHE A 18 -2.08 -7.21 -7.32
CA PHE A 18 -0.68 -6.80 -7.34
C PHE A 18 0.28 -8.00 -7.27
N MET A 19 0.01 -8.95 -6.38
CA MET A 19 0.80 -10.18 -6.26
C MET A 19 0.58 -11.20 -7.39
N GLY A 20 -0.60 -11.19 -8.01
CA GLY A 20 -0.95 -12.07 -9.12
C GLY A 20 -0.50 -11.52 -10.48
N GLY A 21 -0.21 -10.23 -10.56
CA GLY A 21 0.19 -9.49 -11.77
C GLY A 21 -0.76 -9.67 -12.94
N SER A 22 -2.03 -9.92 -12.63
CA SER A 22 -3.08 -9.74 -13.62
C SER A 22 -3.11 -8.26 -13.96
N THR A 23 -3.13 -7.94 -15.25
CA THR A 23 -3.31 -6.56 -15.74
C THR A 23 -4.77 -6.31 -16.14
N ASN A 24 -5.65 -7.31 -15.96
CA ASN A 24 -7.05 -7.23 -16.32
C ASN A 24 -7.87 -6.72 -15.14
N LEU A 25 -8.20 -5.43 -15.16
CA LEU A 25 -9.13 -4.77 -14.23
C LEU A 25 -10.59 -5.26 -14.38
N LYS A 26 -10.90 -6.07 -15.40
CA LYS A 26 -12.26 -6.46 -15.81
C LYS A 26 -12.72 -7.86 -15.34
N GLU A 27 -11.94 -8.59 -14.57
CA GLU A 27 -12.39 -9.88 -14.02
C GLU A 27 -13.32 -9.66 -12.82
N GLU A 28 -14.63 -9.53 -13.11
CA GLU A 28 -15.82 -9.75 -12.26
C GLU A 28 -15.70 -9.44 -10.74
N GLY A 29 -15.03 -8.36 -10.37
CA GLY A 29 -15.07 -7.80 -9.01
C GLY A 29 -16.09 -6.67 -8.90
N THR A 30 -16.80 -6.57 -7.77
CA THR A 30 -17.77 -5.50 -7.47
C THR A 30 -17.14 -4.11 -7.24
N ASN A 31 -15.92 -3.89 -7.73
CA ASN A 31 -15.02 -2.85 -7.25
C ASN A 31 -14.82 -1.75 -8.31
N HIS A 32 -15.64 -0.70 -8.23
CA HIS A 32 -15.68 0.46 -9.14
C HIS A 32 -14.59 1.52 -8.88
N ILE A 33 -13.57 1.20 -8.07
CA ILE A 33 -12.46 2.13 -7.78
C ILE A 33 -11.67 2.48 -9.06
N TRP A 34 -11.80 1.66 -10.11
CA TRP A 34 -10.95 1.63 -11.29
C TRP A 34 -11.62 2.12 -12.59
N ASP A 35 -12.77 2.79 -12.51
CA ASP A 35 -13.53 3.22 -13.70
C ASP A 35 -12.95 4.48 -14.40
N SER A 36 -11.74 4.95 -14.03
CA SER A 36 -11.10 6.13 -14.63
C SER A 36 -10.10 5.78 -15.74
N ASP A 37 -10.12 6.55 -16.83
CA ASP A 37 -9.30 6.37 -18.05
C ASP A 37 -7.77 6.30 -17.80
N GLU A 38 -7.29 6.79 -16.65
CA GLU A 38 -5.87 6.79 -16.24
C GLU A 38 -5.35 5.42 -15.80
N ALA A 39 -6.24 4.45 -15.52
CA ALA A 39 -5.87 3.12 -15.03
C ALA A 39 -5.52 2.12 -16.15
N GLU A 40 -6.00 2.32 -17.38
CA GLU A 40 -5.81 1.39 -18.51
C GLU A 40 -4.41 1.48 -19.14
N GLU A 41 -3.66 2.58 -18.97
CA GLU A 41 -2.32 2.78 -19.58
C GLU A 41 -1.16 2.29 -18.67
N TYR A 42 -1.43 1.90 -17.42
CA TYR A 42 -0.43 1.81 -16.37
C TYR A 42 0.13 0.40 -16.06
N LEU A 43 -0.51 -0.66 -16.56
CA LEU A 43 -0.22 -2.04 -16.17
C LEU A 43 0.66 -2.76 -17.20
N ASP A 44 1.98 -2.55 -17.12
CA ASP A 44 2.96 -3.39 -17.81
C ASP A 44 3.59 -4.42 -16.86
N SER A 45 3.84 -5.61 -17.39
CA SER A 45 4.30 -6.86 -16.79
C SER A 45 5.61 -6.84 -15.96
N GLN A 46 6.17 -5.67 -15.64
CA GLN A 46 7.44 -5.49 -14.92
C GLN A 46 7.33 -5.60 -13.39
N GLU A 47 6.16 -5.37 -12.79
CA GLU A 47 6.01 -5.26 -11.33
C GLU A 47 6.18 -6.60 -10.57
N LEU A 48 5.69 -7.71 -11.12
CA LEU A 48 5.84 -9.05 -10.49
C LEU A 48 7.30 -9.51 -10.36
N SER A 49 8.12 -9.15 -11.35
CA SER A 49 9.55 -9.46 -11.35
C SER A 49 10.24 -8.75 -10.18
N LYS A 50 9.80 -7.53 -9.84
CA LYS A 50 10.34 -6.73 -8.73
C LYS A 50 10.00 -7.35 -7.38
N LEU A 51 8.74 -7.71 -7.12
CA LEU A 51 8.34 -8.29 -5.82
C LEU A 51 9.04 -9.63 -5.55
N SER A 52 9.11 -10.51 -6.55
CA SER A 52 9.83 -11.79 -6.45
C SER A 52 11.31 -11.58 -6.13
N HIS A 53 11.93 -10.56 -6.72
CA HIS A 53 13.32 -10.18 -6.45
C HIS A 53 13.51 -9.66 -5.01
N VAL A 54 12.56 -8.87 -4.49
CA VAL A 54 12.56 -8.39 -3.10
C VAL A 54 12.47 -9.57 -2.14
N ILE A 55 11.50 -10.46 -2.31
CA ILE A 55 11.33 -11.64 -1.45
C ILE A 55 12.59 -12.51 -1.47
N ASN A 56 13.15 -12.75 -2.66
CA ASN A 56 14.39 -13.52 -2.78
C ASN A 56 15.56 -12.84 -2.06
N LYS A 57 15.71 -11.52 -2.17
CA LYS A 57 16.75 -10.77 -1.44
C LYS A 57 16.56 -10.86 0.07
N ILE A 58 15.34 -10.71 0.56
CA ILE A 58 15.02 -10.80 1.99
C ILE A 58 15.36 -12.19 2.52
N LYS A 59 14.97 -13.26 1.81
CA LYS A 59 15.23 -14.65 2.22
C LYS A 59 16.71 -15.01 2.26
N HIS A 60 17.49 -14.54 1.29
CA HIS A 60 18.90 -14.93 1.15
C HIS A 60 19.88 -13.99 1.86
N ASN A 61 19.45 -12.78 2.23
CA ASN A 61 20.31 -11.82 2.91
C ASN A 61 19.52 -10.98 3.95
N PRO A 62 19.05 -11.60 5.04
CA PRO A 62 18.18 -10.95 6.04
C PRO A 62 18.89 -9.90 6.89
N ILE A 63 20.23 -9.84 6.83
CA ILE A 63 21.05 -8.86 7.56
C ILE A 63 21.42 -7.73 6.60
N MET A 64 20.47 -6.84 6.29
CA MET A 64 20.82 -5.59 5.60
C MET A 64 19.99 -4.40 6.11
N PHE A 65 20.70 -3.49 6.77
CA PHE A 65 20.48 -2.05 6.64
C PHE A 65 20.35 -1.67 5.16
N PRO A 66 19.46 -0.71 4.86
CA PRO A 66 18.39 -0.83 3.87
C PRO A 66 18.66 -1.85 2.75
N ALA A 67 18.05 -3.03 2.87
CA ALA A 67 18.26 -4.17 1.95
C ALA A 67 17.78 -3.94 0.51
N CYS A 68 17.04 -2.86 0.29
CA CYS A 68 16.32 -2.59 -0.92
C CYS A 68 16.60 -1.14 -1.34
N ASN A 69 17.28 -0.96 -2.48
CA ASN A 69 17.13 0.29 -3.23
C ASN A 69 15.63 0.59 -3.33
N PRO A 70 15.21 1.86 -3.21
CA PRO A 70 13.79 2.21 -3.25
C PRO A 70 13.17 1.59 -4.50
N PHE A 71 12.19 0.71 -4.30
CA PHE A 71 11.46 0.11 -5.40
C PHE A 71 10.28 1.01 -5.70
N ASP A 72 10.11 1.34 -6.97
CA ASP A 72 8.87 1.94 -7.44
C ASP A 72 7.81 0.84 -7.36
N LEU A 73 6.98 0.94 -6.32
CA LEU A 73 5.97 -0.02 -5.91
C LEU A 73 4.64 0.64 -6.18
N ASN A 74 4.23 0.52 -7.44
CA ASN A 74 3.09 1.19 -7.98
C ASN A 74 1.86 0.30 -7.78
N LEU A 75 1.26 0.36 -6.58
CA LEU A 75 -0.10 -0.13 -6.38
C LEU A 75 -1.05 0.76 -7.19
N SER A 76 -2.03 0.15 -7.86
CA SER A 76 -2.93 0.89 -8.75
C SER A 76 -3.63 2.06 -8.04
N VAL A 77 -3.83 2.01 -6.72
CA VAL A 77 -4.46 3.09 -5.92
C VAL A 77 -3.59 4.35 -5.76
N SER A 78 -2.34 4.33 -6.21
CA SER A 78 -1.49 5.51 -6.26
C SER A 78 -0.87 5.65 -7.65
N PRO A 79 -1.51 6.38 -8.59
CA PRO A 79 -0.85 6.78 -9.84
C PRO A 79 0.32 7.75 -9.57
N CYS A 80 0.48 8.21 -8.32
CA CYS A 80 1.59 9.05 -7.87
C CYS A 80 2.80 8.17 -7.50
N GLN A 81 3.98 8.54 -8.00
CA GLN A 81 5.29 7.92 -7.71
C GLN A 81 5.38 7.50 -6.24
N THR A 82 5.27 6.19 -6.00
CA THR A 82 5.29 5.60 -4.66
C THR A 82 6.46 4.65 -4.55
N LEU A 83 7.43 5.03 -3.72
CA LEU A 83 8.61 4.23 -3.46
C LEU A 83 8.39 3.45 -2.17
N ALA A 84 8.62 2.15 -2.19
CA ALA A 84 8.66 1.36 -0.97
C ALA A 84 10.02 0.69 -0.75
N GLN A 85 10.41 0.65 0.52
CA GLN A 85 11.66 0.12 1.01
C GLN A 85 11.39 -0.81 2.18
N PHE A 86 11.95 -2.02 2.11
CA PHE A 86 11.86 -3.00 3.19
C PHE A 86 13.17 -3.05 3.98
N TYR A 87 13.03 -3.16 5.29
CA TYR A 87 14.12 -3.28 6.25
C TYR A 87 13.87 -4.47 7.16
N VAL A 88 14.91 -5.27 7.42
CA VAL A 88 14.84 -6.43 8.32
C VAL A 88 15.87 -6.28 9.42
N ALA A 89 15.41 -6.39 10.67
CA ALA A 89 16.25 -6.43 11.86
C ALA A 89 15.61 -7.30 12.93
N ASN A 90 16.40 -8.04 13.69
CA ASN A 90 15.92 -8.88 14.80
C ASN A 90 14.76 -9.83 14.40
N SER A 91 14.82 -10.39 13.18
CA SER A 91 13.75 -11.23 12.60
C SER A 91 12.40 -10.52 12.40
N GLU A 92 12.41 -9.18 12.40
CA GLU A 92 11.27 -8.32 12.15
C GLU A 92 11.44 -7.58 10.82
N LEU A 93 10.40 -7.56 9.99
CA LEU A 93 10.36 -6.88 8.70
C LEU A 93 9.48 -5.63 8.80
N SER A 94 10.10 -4.47 8.58
CA SER A 94 9.43 -3.18 8.48
C SER A 94 9.41 -2.69 7.03
N CYS A 95 8.41 -1.87 6.69
CA CYS A 95 8.25 -1.26 5.39
C CYS A 95 8.16 0.27 5.55
N GLN A 96 8.93 0.99 4.74
CA GLN A 96 8.79 2.43 4.59
C GLN A 96 8.27 2.74 3.18
N ILE A 97 7.20 3.51 3.11
CA ILE A 97 6.60 4.01 1.87
C ILE A 97 6.84 5.51 1.79
N TYR A 98 7.29 5.99 0.64
CA TYR A 98 7.30 7.39 0.28
C TYR A 98 6.30 7.61 -0.85
N GLN A 99 5.25 8.36 -0.57
CA GLN A 99 4.27 8.78 -1.55
C GLN A 99 4.48 10.27 -1.85
N SER A 100 4.81 10.58 -3.10
CA SER A 100 5.14 11.95 -3.52
C SER A 100 4.01 12.95 -3.29
N SER A 101 2.76 12.53 -3.51
CA SER A 101 1.55 13.31 -3.25
C SER A 101 0.39 12.39 -2.86
N ALA A 102 -0.43 12.79 -1.89
CA ALA A 102 -1.54 11.98 -1.40
C ALA A 102 -2.75 12.81 -0.98
N GLU A 103 -3.94 12.39 -1.43
CA GLU A 103 -5.19 12.88 -0.88
C GLU A 103 -5.47 12.24 0.49
N VAL A 104 -5.52 13.06 1.54
CA VAL A 104 -5.67 12.60 2.92
C VAL A 104 -7.06 12.02 3.20
N SER A 105 -8.11 12.56 2.57
CA SER A 105 -9.50 12.12 2.76
C SER A 105 -9.72 10.71 2.23
N LEU A 106 -9.34 10.43 0.99
CA LEU A 106 -9.77 9.19 0.32
C LEU A 106 -8.64 8.16 0.18
N GLN A 107 -7.52 8.57 -0.40
CA GLN A 107 -6.43 7.67 -0.80
C GLN A 107 -5.61 7.18 0.40
N LEU A 108 -5.27 8.08 1.33
CA LEU A 108 -4.38 7.75 2.44
C LEU A 108 -4.89 6.60 3.36
N PRO A 109 -6.17 6.57 3.80
CA PRO A 109 -6.70 5.46 4.60
C PRO A 109 -6.57 4.10 3.93
N PHE A 110 -6.73 4.07 2.60
CA PHE A 110 -6.65 2.85 1.82
C PHE A 110 -5.18 2.43 1.64
N SER A 111 -4.31 3.37 1.27
CA SER A 111 -2.85 3.15 1.14
C SER A 111 -2.23 2.62 2.43
N ILE A 112 -2.54 3.21 3.60
CA ILE A 112 -2.07 2.71 4.90
C ILE A 112 -2.49 1.25 5.10
N ALA A 113 -3.73 0.89 4.78
CA ALA A 113 -4.22 -0.48 4.95
C ALA A 113 -3.54 -1.45 3.97
N ALA A 114 -3.40 -1.06 2.71
CA ALA A 114 -2.79 -1.87 1.65
C ALA A 114 -1.31 -2.17 1.94
N TYR A 115 -0.50 -1.15 2.20
CA TYR A 115 0.92 -1.37 2.47
C TYR A 115 1.18 -2.03 3.83
N SER A 116 0.34 -1.82 4.83
CA SER A 116 0.43 -2.58 6.09
C SER A 116 0.12 -4.06 5.85
N LEU A 117 -0.92 -4.37 5.06
CA LEU A 117 -1.23 -5.75 4.68
C LEU A 117 -0.09 -6.38 3.88
N LEU A 118 0.46 -5.67 2.89
CA LEU A 118 1.59 -6.13 2.10
C LEU A 118 2.80 -6.46 2.98
N THR A 119 3.10 -5.60 3.96
CA THR A 119 4.18 -5.82 4.94
C THR A 119 3.96 -7.12 5.72
N CYS A 120 2.74 -7.35 6.22
CA CYS A 120 2.37 -8.59 6.90
C CYS A 120 2.51 -9.82 6.00
N VAL A 121 2.08 -9.74 4.74
CA VAL A 121 2.16 -10.85 3.79
C VAL A 121 3.61 -11.19 3.46
N ILE A 122 4.45 -10.19 3.17
CA ILE A 122 5.87 -10.41 2.87
C ILE A 122 6.60 -10.98 4.09
N ALA A 123 6.35 -10.43 5.28
CA ALA A 123 6.92 -10.96 6.51
C ALA A 123 6.56 -12.44 6.71
N HIS A 124 5.27 -12.79 6.53
CA HIS A 124 4.80 -14.17 6.65
C HIS A 124 5.47 -15.11 5.64
N VAL A 125 5.56 -14.72 4.35
CA VAL A 125 6.20 -15.53 3.30
C VAL A 125 7.71 -15.70 3.52
N CYS A 126 8.34 -14.79 4.27
CA CYS A 126 9.76 -14.82 4.60
C CYS A 126 10.08 -15.40 5.97
N ASP A 127 9.10 -15.98 6.68
CA ASP A 127 9.25 -16.49 8.05
C ASP A 127 9.76 -15.42 9.05
N LEU A 128 9.31 -14.17 8.86
CA LEU A 128 9.63 -13.00 9.70
C LEU A 128 8.40 -12.50 10.44
N VAL A 129 8.63 -11.72 11.49
CA VAL A 129 7.57 -10.98 12.21
C VAL A 129 7.31 -9.66 11.48
N ALA A 130 6.05 -9.25 11.34
CA ALA A 130 5.72 -7.95 10.79
C ALA A 130 6.04 -6.85 11.81
N GLY A 131 6.84 -5.87 11.39
CA GLY A 131 7.24 -4.71 12.18
C GLY A 131 6.46 -3.45 11.82
N GLU A 132 7.18 -2.34 11.68
CA GLU A 132 6.58 -1.05 11.43
C GLU A 132 6.23 -0.82 9.96
N CYS A 133 5.11 -0.15 9.73
CA CYS A 133 4.73 0.42 8.44
C CYS A 133 4.84 1.95 8.53
N ILE A 134 5.86 2.52 7.89
CA ILE A 134 6.23 3.93 7.97
C ILE A 134 5.78 4.61 6.67
N HIS A 135 4.76 5.46 6.73
CA HIS A 135 4.24 6.17 5.56
C HIS A 135 4.72 7.63 5.57
N VAL A 136 5.64 7.94 4.67
CA VAL A 136 6.14 9.29 4.40
C VAL A 136 5.36 9.87 3.22
N ILE A 137 4.84 11.08 3.40
CA ILE A 137 4.06 11.78 2.38
C ILE A 137 4.81 13.07 2.04
N GLY A 138 5.02 13.32 0.74
CA GLY A 138 5.58 14.57 0.24
C GLY A 138 4.58 15.70 0.37
N GLU A 139 3.67 15.81 -0.61
CA GLU A 139 2.55 16.75 -0.58
C GLU A 139 1.28 16.07 -0.07
N ALA A 140 0.81 16.47 1.10
CA ALA A 140 -0.48 16.04 1.64
C ALA A 140 -1.54 17.11 1.36
N TYR A 141 -2.62 16.74 0.69
CA TYR A 141 -3.69 17.67 0.34
C TYR A 141 -5.08 17.11 0.68
N VAL A 142 -6.05 18.03 0.72
CA VAL A 142 -7.46 17.76 1.01
C VAL A 142 -8.29 18.47 -0.04
N ASN A 143 -9.23 17.76 -0.65
CA ASN A 143 -10.19 18.36 -1.56
C ASN A 143 -11.14 19.29 -0.79
N LYS A 144 -11.42 20.46 -1.36
CA LYS A 144 -12.33 21.44 -0.74
C LYS A 144 -13.72 20.85 -0.47
N ALA A 145 -14.17 19.93 -1.32
CA ALA A 145 -15.44 19.22 -1.15
C ALA A 145 -15.49 18.35 0.11
N ASP A 146 -14.34 17.86 0.60
CA ASP A 146 -14.27 16.92 1.71
C ASP A 146 -14.02 17.58 3.07
N VAL A 147 -13.83 18.90 3.11
CA VAL A 147 -13.48 19.63 4.35
C VAL A 147 -14.53 19.44 5.44
N GLU A 148 -15.82 19.57 5.12
CA GLU A 148 -16.91 19.38 6.09
C GLU A 148 -16.95 17.94 6.61
N THR A 149 -16.79 16.96 5.72
CA THR A 149 -16.74 15.53 6.06
C THR A 149 -15.58 15.22 7.00
N ILE A 150 -14.40 15.78 6.74
CA ILE A 150 -13.23 15.61 7.59
C ILE A 150 -13.45 16.26 8.96
N GLN A 151 -14.03 17.47 9.01
CA GLN A 151 -14.34 18.14 10.28
C GLN A 151 -15.27 17.29 11.15
N GLN A 152 -16.27 16.65 10.55
CA GLN A 152 -17.15 15.69 11.26
C GLN A 152 -16.37 14.45 11.72
N GLN A 153 -15.50 13.89 10.87
CA GLN A 153 -14.68 12.74 11.24
C GLN A 153 -13.75 13.02 12.43
N LEU A 154 -13.21 14.24 12.54
CA LEU A 154 -12.35 14.66 13.66
C LEU A 154 -13.08 14.71 15.01
N GLN A 155 -14.41 14.75 15.04
CA GLN A 155 -15.21 14.69 16.27
C GLN A 155 -15.40 13.25 16.78
N ILE A 156 -15.01 12.24 15.98
CA ILE A 156 -15.19 10.83 16.33
C ILE A 156 -13.96 10.35 17.08
N SER A 157 -14.16 9.88 18.32
CA SER A 157 -13.08 9.23 19.07
C SER A 157 -12.69 7.90 18.40
N PRO A 158 -11.39 7.67 18.11
CA PRO A 158 -10.92 6.40 17.58
C PRO A 158 -11.29 5.23 18.51
N LYS A 159 -11.65 4.10 17.90
CA LYS A 159 -11.78 2.80 18.58
C LYS A 159 -10.45 2.05 18.51
N PRO A 160 -10.23 1.02 19.36
CA PRO A 160 -9.10 0.11 19.20
C PRO A 160 -9.03 -0.46 17.78
N PHE A 161 -7.81 -0.65 17.27
CA PHE A 161 -7.62 -1.35 16.00
C PHE A 161 -8.12 -2.79 16.08
N PRO A 162 -8.61 -3.35 14.95
CA PRO A 162 -8.99 -4.75 14.87
C PRO A 162 -7.80 -5.71 15.03
#